data_AF-A0AAV2TCH4-F1
#
_entry.id   AF-A0AAV2TCH4-F1
#
_cell.length_a   1.000
_cell.length_b   1.000
_cell.length_c   1.000
_cell.angle_alpha   90.00
_cell.angle_beta   90.00
_cell.angle_gamma   90.00
#
_symmetry.space_group_name_H-M   'P 1'
#
loop_
_entity.id
_entity.type
_entity.pdbx_description
1 polymer ?
#
loop_
_entity_poly.entity_id
_entity_poly.type
_entity_poly.pdbx_seq_one_letter_code
_entity_poly.pdbx_strand_id
1 'polypeptide(L)'
;MMQELVLKLGSQLHYFCMMGDVDNVLKCLKGRDDNLFTMDDCNYWTPAHWAANYDKSECLALLKSYDAVDTPSFRSMAIPLHIACERGNYNCVRVLLGPNCKLNSQDYQGDTPLHKAAAGGHLNCIQLLILAGAQINVQNFSNRTPTEVAAMAGHFEVASTLNEITAHQNQQNSISTRDPNKDNHCAAPLCRTSVGNCFKRQNAPDFDDPLDKRRKYNVFVGAL
;
A
#
# COMPACT_ATOMS: atom_id res chain seq x y z
N MET A 1 19.55 36.38 11.00
CA MET A 1 18.25 35.76 11.34
C MET A 1 18.06 34.37 10.71
N MET A 2 18.29 34.15 9.41
CA MET A 2 18.19 32.81 8.79
C MET A 2 19.23 31.79 9.31
N GLN A 3 20.47 32.20 9.57
CA GLN A 3 21.54 31.27 9.98
C GLN A 3 21.34 30.62 11.36
N GLU A 4 20.68 31.29 12.31
CA GLU A 4 20.42 30.73 13.65
C GLU A 4 19.23 29.74 13.68
N LEU A 5 18.26 29.92 12.78
CA LEU A 5 17.12 29.00 12.64
C LEU A 5 17.50 27.71 11.91
N VAL A 6 18.39 27.80 10.92
CA VAL A 6 18.97 26.63 10.22
C VAL A 6 19.74 25.73 11.20
N LEU A 7 20.39 26.28 12.23
CA LEU A 7 21.06 25.46 13.26
C LEU A 7 20.09 24.66 14.16
N LYS A 8 18.81 25.05 14.26
CA LYS A 8 17.80 24.36 15.09
C LYS A 8 16.88 23.42 14.30
N LEU A 9 16.65 23.70 13.01
CA LEU A 9 15.70 22.98 12.15
C LEU A 9 16.37 22.04 11.14
N GLY A 10 17.70 21.96 11.12
CA GLY A 10 18.47 21.26 10.09
C GLY A 10 18.65 22.11 8.83
N SER A 11 18.95 21.47 7.70
CA SER A 11 19.22 22.14 6.42
C SER A 11 18.12 23.12 5.97
N GLN A 12 18.45 24.09 5.11
CA GLN A 12 17.47 25.06 4.59
C GLN A 12 16.23 24.39 3.98
N LEU A 13 16.42 23.19 3.41
CA LEU A 13 15.35 22.39 2.84
C LEU A 13 14.31 21.95 3.88
N HIS A 14 14.71 21.64 5.12
CA HIS A 14 13.78 21.33 6.22
C HIS A 14 12.87 22.52 6.53
N TYR A 15 13.46 23.72 6.64
CA TYR A 15 12.71 24.94 6.90
C TYR A 15 11.69 25.22 5.79
N PHE A 16 12.09 25.13 4.52
CA PHE A 16 11.18 25.37 3.41
C PHE A 16 10.05 24.33 3.34
N CYS A 17 10.35 23.05 3.63
CA CYS A 17 9.33 21.99 3.71
C CYS A 17 8.37 22.17 4.88
N MET A 18 8.84 22.68 6.02
CA MET A 18 7.99 23.03 7.16
C MET A 18 7.05 24.20 6.83
N MET A 19 7.59 25.25 6.21
CA MET A 19 6.82 26.44 5.85
C MET A 19 5.87 26.20 4.67
N GLY A 20 6.18 25.25 3.80
CA GLY A 20 5.45 24.99 2.55
C GLY A 20 5.91 25.88 1.39
N ASP A 21 7.16 26.34 1.40
CA ASP A 21 7.72 27.22 0.38
C ASP A 21 8.20 26.38 -0.82
N VAL A 22 7.28 26.10 -1.73
CA VAL A 22 7.48 25.22 -2.89
C VAL A 22 8.58 25.75 -3.82
N ASP A 23 8.66 27.06 -4.01
CA ASP A 23 9.65 27.68 -4.91
C ASP A 23 11.07 27.51 -4.40
N ASN A 24 11.29 27.76 -3.10
CA ASN A 24 12.61 27.58 -2.51
C ASN A 24 12.97 26.11 -2.33
N VAL A 25 12.00 25.22 -2.06
CA VAL A 25 12.20 23.76 -2.17
C VAL A 25 12.70 23.41 -3.57
N LEU A 26 12.01 23.84 -4.63
CA LEU A 26 12.41 23.53 -6.01
C LEU A 26 13.80 24.07 -6.37
N LYS A 27 14.17 25.25 -5.89
CA LYS A 27 15.53 25.81 -6.07
C LYS A 27 16.58 24.95 -5.38
N CYS A 28 16.35 24.53 -4.14
CA CYS A 28 17.25 23.63 -3.42
C CYS A 28 17.42 22.29 -4.15
N LEU A 29 16.33 21.70 -4.65
CA LEU A 29 16.37 20.44 -5.41
C LEU A 29 17.14 20.57 -6.73
N LYS A 30 16.92 21.66 -7.48
CA LYS A 30 17.63 21.93 -8.75
C LYS A 30 19.11 22.23 -8.55
N GLY A 31 19.46 22.81 -7.41
CA GLY A 31 20.86 23.12 -7.05
C GLY A 31 21.73 21.89 -6.80
N ARG A 32 21.17 20.66 -6.82
CA ARG A 32 21.83 19.42 -6.37
C ARG A 32 22.50 19.59 -5.01
N ASP A 33 21.76 20.18 -4.07
CA ASP A 33 22.16 20.11 -2.67
C ASP A 33 21.95 18.64 -2.24
N ASP A 34 23.04 17.90 -2.00
CA ASP A 34 23.03 16.47 -1.66
C ASP A 34 22.32 16.16 -0.31
N ASN A 35 21.79 17.19 0.35
CA ASN A 35 21.15 17.14 1.65
C ASN A 35 19.67 16.68 1.63
N LEU A 36 19.22 16.04 0.56
CA LEU A 36 17.82 15.63 0.36
C LEU A 36 17.31 14.64 1.41
N PHE A 37 18.25 13.85 1.95
CA PHE A 37 18.01 12.79 2.92
C PHE A 37 18.64 13.11 4.28
N THR A 38 19.10 14.35 4.52
CA THR A 38 19.72 14.67 5.81
C THR A 38 18.71 14.52 6.92
N MET A 39 19.20 13.92 8.01
CA MET A 39 18.51 13.78 9.29
C MET A 39 19.26 14.61 10.32
N ASP A 40 19.59 15.86 9.95
CA ASP A 40 20.44 16.78 10.71
C ASP A 40 19.65 17.59 11.75
N ASP A 41 18.33 17.45 11.76
CA ASP A 41 17.46 18.08 12.76
C ASP A 41 17.44 17.31 14.09
N CYS A 42 16.90 17.94 15.13
CA CYS A 42 16.85 17.35 16.46
C CYS A 42 15.94 16.11 16.58
N ASN A 43 15.14 15.81 15.56
CA ASN A 43 14.23 14.66 15.48
C ASN A 43 14.76 13.52 14.61
N TYR A 44 15.89 13.73 13.93
CA TYR A 44 16.40 12.88 12.87
C TYR A 44 15.34 12.57 11.80
N TRP A 45 14.59 13.60 11.44
CA TRP A 45 13.60 13.61 10.39
C TRP A 45 14.22 14.12 9.10
N THR A 46 13.73 13.61 7.97
CA THR A 46 14.05 14.17 6.65
C THR A 46 13.09 15.30 6.30
N PRO A 47 13.38 16.13 5.28
CA PRO A 47 12.47 17.19 4.86
C PRO A 47 11.06 16.67 4.49
N ALA A 48 10.96 15.43 3.98
CA ALA A 48 9.69 14.78 3.68
C ALA A 48 8.85 14.51 4.95
N HIS A 49 9.48 14.18 6.09
CA HIS A 49 8.76 14.01 7.35
C HIS A 49 8.15 15.34 7.82
N TRP A 50 8.88 16.45 7.69
CA TRP A 50 8.36 17.77 8.02
C TRP A 50 7.20 18.14 7.10
N ALA A 51 7.36 17.98 5.78
CA ALA A 51 6.27 18.22 4.84
C ALA A 51 5.04 17.37 5.17
N ALA A 52 5.22 16.09 5.48
CA ALA A 52 4.15 15.19 5.90
C ALA A 52 3.51 15.58 7.24
N ASN A 53 4.28 16.11 8.21
CA ASN A 53 3.78 16.53 9.51
C ASN A 53 2.93 17.82 9.44
N TYR A 54 3.28 18.74 8.54
CA TYR A 54 2.66 20.07 8.41
C TYR A 54 1.68 20.20 7.23
N ASP A 55 1.23 19.06 6.68
CA ASP A 55 0.33 18.95 5.52
C ASP A 55 0.80 19.70 4.26
N LYS A 56 2.10 19.70 3.98
CA LYS A 56 2.69 20.38 2.80
C LYS A 56 2.75 19.43 1.61
N SER A 57 1.57 19.05 1.12
CA SER A 57 1.42 18.05 0.05
C SER A 57 2.13 18.43 -1.27
N GLU A 58 2.22 19.71 -1.62
CA GLU A 58 2.95 20.19 -2.80
C GLU A 58 4.46 19.99 -2.68
N CYS A 59 5.04 20.36 -1.54
CA CYS A 59 6.45 20.10 -1.23
C CYS A 59 6.73 18.59 -1.27
N LEU A 60 5.82 17.79 -0.72
CA LEU A 60 5.93 16.33 -0.69
C LEU A 60 5.86 15.71 -2.09
N ALA A 61 5.04 16.28 -2.99
CA ALA A 61 4.96 15.86 -4.38
C ALA A 61 6.26 16.14 -5.14
N LEU A 62 6.88 17.30 -4.89
CA LEU A 62 8.21 17.60 -5.42
C LEU A 62 9.24 16.61 -4.88
N LEU A 63 9.32 16.41 -3.56
CA LEU A 63 10.27 15.47 -2.96
C LEU A 63 10.09 14.04 -3.48
N LYS A 64 8.85 13.60 -3.68
CA LYS A 64 8.54 12.30 -4.26
C LYS A 64 9.08 12.13 -5.68
N SER A 65 9.07 13.20 -6.49
CA SER A 65 9.64 13.14 -7.84
C SER A 65 11.16 12.93 -7.86
N TYR A 66 11.84 13.17 -6.74
CA TYR A 66 13.28 12.93 -6.54
C TYR A 66 13.55 11.68 -5.65
N ASP A 67 12.55 10.80 -5.46
CA ASP A 67 12.65 9.57 -4.66
C ASP A 67 13.02 9.78 -3.16
N ALA A 68 12.64 10.93 -2.60
CA ALA A 68 13.04 11.37 -1.27
C ALA A 68 12.06 11.08 -0.13
N VAL A 69 11.13 10.14 -0.31
CA VAL A 69 9.94 10.01 0.55
C VAL A 69 9.79 8.69 1.29
N ASP A 70 10.66 7.70 1.04
CA ASP A 70 10.57 6.36 1.67
C ASP A 70 11.65 6.10 2.73
N THR A 71 12.46 7.11 3.05
CA THR A 71 13.49 7.00 4.07
C THR A 71 12.87 6.95 5.47
N PRO A 72 13.18 5.92 6.28
CA PRO A 72 12.72 5.88 7.66
C PRO A 72 13.48 6.91 8.52
N SER A 73 12.79 7.53 9.47
CA SER A 73 13.43 8.34 10.51
C SER A 73 14.37 7.49 11.37
N PHE A 74 15.43 8.09 11.89
CA PHE A 74 16.38 7.33 12.71
C PHE A 74 15.78 6.86 14.05
N ARG A 75 14.97 7.71 14.70
CA ARG A 75 14.47 7.43 16.06
C ARG A 75 13.29 6.48 16.11
N SER A 76 12.32 6.65 15.22
CA SER A 76 11.10 5.85 15.24
C SER A 76 11.04 4.83 14.11
N MET A 77 12.00 4.81 13.18
CA MET A 77 11.94 4.02 11.94
C MET A 77 10.67 4.28 11.11
N ALA A 78 9.95 5.37 11.41
CA ALA A 78 8.75 5.75 10.71
C ALA A 78 9.12 6.42 9.39
N ILE A 79 8.52 6.00 8.28
CA ILE A 79 8.59 6.75 7.00
C ILE A 79 7.60 7.93 7.01
N PRO A 80 7.75 8.95 6.13
CA PRO A 80 6.82 10.08 6.02
C PRO A 80 5.33 9.70 5.97
N LEU A 81 4.99 8.54 5.38
CA LEU A 81 3.62 8.05 5.34
C LEU A 81 3.05 7.76 6.73
N HIS A 82 3.84 7.23 7.68
CA HIS A 82 3.38 7.04 9.06
C HIS A 82 2.99 8.37 9.68
N ILE A 83 3.82 9.41 9.48
CA ILE A 83 3.60 10.73 10.06
C ILE A 83 2.36 11.39 9.43
N ALA A 84 2.20 11.31 8.12
CA ALA A 84 1.01 11.82 7.43
C ALA A 84 -0.27 11.13 7.95
N CYS A 85 -0.21 9.82 8.16
CA CYS A 85 -1.32 9.02 8.70
C CYS A 85 -1.63 9.34 10.16
N GLU A 86 -0.61 9.49 11.02
CA GLU A 86 -0.76 9.87 12.44
C GLU A 86 -1.43 11.25 12.59
N ARG A 87 -1.05 12.19 11.72
CA ARG A 87 -1.61 13.55 11.71
C ARG A 87 -2.96 13.68 11.01
N GLY A 88 -3.36 12.69 10.22
CA GLY A 88 -4.60 12.75 9.42
C GLY A 88 -4.49 13.61 8.18
N ASN A 89 -3.26 13.83 7.69
CA ASN A 89 -2.96 14.71 6.56
C ASN A 89 -3.31 14.02 5.24
N TYR A 90 -4.60 14.00 4.92
CA TYR A 90 -5.20 13.28 3.79
C TYR A 90 -4.53 13.58 2.44
N ASN A 91 -4.21 14.85 2.17
CA ASN A 91 -3.57 15.25 0.92
C ASN A 91 -2.13 14.70 0.82
N CYS A 92 -1.39 14.75 1.93
CA CYS A 92 -0.06 14.14 2.00
C CYS A 92 -0.12 12.62 1.82
N VAL A 93 -1.09 11.94 2.46
CA VAL A 93 -1.30 10.50 2.25
C VAL A 93 -1.54 10.20 0.77
N ARG A 94 -2.45 10.91 0.10
CA ARG A 94 -2.69 10.75 -1.35
C ARG A 94 -1.43 10.93 -2.19
N VAL A 95 -0.64 11.95 -1.90
CA VAL A 95 0.59 12.22 -2.64
C VAL A 95 1.62 11.11 -2.42
N LEU A 96 1.73 10.58 -1.20
CA LEU A 96 2.68 9.52 -0.86
C LEU A 96 2.28 8.16 -1.45
N LEU A 97 0.98 7.87 -1.55
CA LEU A 97 0.47 6.68 -2.22
C LEU A 97 0.92 6.65 -3.69
N GLY A 98 1.47 5.52 -4.14
CA GLY A 98 2.01 5.35 -5.49
C GLY A 98 2.56 3.94 -5.72
N PRO A 99 2.98 3.62 -6.96
CA PRO A 99 3.29 2.25 -7.39
C PRO A 99 4.41 1.54 -6.63
N ASN A 100 5.23 2.25 -5.85
CA ASN A 100 6.31 1.68 -5.03
C ASN A 100 6.18 1.99 -3.53
N CYS A 101 5.03 2.53 -3.11
CA CYS A 101 4.86 2.96 -1.73
C CYS A 101 4.86 1.77 -0.77
N LYS A 102 5.65 1.86 0.30
CA LYS A 102 5.75 0.80 1.31
C LYS A 102 4.61 0.90 2.34
N LEU A 103 3.40 0.52 1.92
CA LEU A 103 2.17 0.61 2.72
C LEU A 103 2.18 -0.19 4.02
N ASN A 104 2.98 -1.26 4.07
CA ASN A 104 3.07 -2.18 5.20
C ASN A 104 4.41 -2.08 5.93
N SER A 105 5.20 -1.03 5.68
CA SER A 105 6.40 -0.77 6.47
C SER A 105 6.02 -0.67 7.94
N GLN A 106 6.81 -1.28 8.80
CA GLN A 106 6.64 -1.21 10.25
C GLN A 106 7.68 -0.25 10.84
N ASP A 107 7.22 0.63 11.72
CA ASP A 107 8.08 1.49 12.52
C ASP A 107 8.74 0.71 13.69
N TYR A 108 9.45 1.40 14.58
CA TYR A 108 10.16 0.80 15.71
C TYR A 108 9.23 0.11 16.73
N GLN A 109 7.93 0.44 16.73
CA GLN A 109 6.93 -0.21 17.57
C GLN A 109 6.23 -1.37 16.85
N GLY A 110 6.59 -1.63 15.59
CA GLY A 110 5.91 -2.57 14.72
C GLY A 110 4.65 -1.97 14.09
N ASP A 111 4.37 -0.68 14.30
CA ASP A 111 3.16 -0.05 13.77
C ASP A 111 3.32 0.22 12.28
N THR A 112 2.30 -0.13 11.50
CA THR A 112 2.18 0.27 10.10
C THR A 112 1.55 1.66 9.98
N PRO A 113 1.57 2.33 8.81
CA PRO A 113 0.84 3.58 8.61
C PRO A 113 -0.65 3.46 8.95
N LEU A 114 -1.24 2.28 8.75
CA LEU A 114 -2.63 2.00 9.13
C LEU A 114 -2.83 2.00 10.65
N HIS A 115 -1.87 1.48 11.43
CA HIS A 115 -1.92 1.58 12.90
C HIS A 115 -1.88 3.05 13.34
N LYS A 116 -1.03 3.88 12.72
CA LYS A 116 -0.95 5.31 13.06
C LYS A 116 -2.23 6.08 12.69
N ALA A 117 -2.82 5.80 11.52
CA ALA A 117 -4.11 6.39 11.14
C ALA A 117 -5.23 5.95 12.08
N ALA A 118 -5.23 4.68 12.50
CA ALA A 118 -6.18 4.12 13.45
C ALA A 118 -6.04 4.72 14.87
N ALA A 119 -4.80 4.87 15.35
CA ALA A 119 -4.49 5.52 16.62
C ALA A 119 -4.93 6.98 16.66
N GLY A 120 -4.87 7.69 15.53
CA GLY A 120 -5.32 9.09 15.40
C GLY A 120 -6.81 9.24 15.04
N GLY A 121 -7.54 8.15 14.79
CA GLY A 121 -8.95 8.20 14.44
C GLY A 121 -9.26 8.70 13.02
N HIS A 122 -8.29 8.68 12.11
CA HIS A 122 -8.38 9.34 10.81
C HIS A 122 -9.02 8.46 9.73
N LEU A 123 -10.34 8.34 9.75
CA LEU A 123 -11.10 7.45 8.86
C LEU A 123 -10.81 7.69 7.36
N ASN A 124 -10.69 8.94 6.93
CA ASN A 124 -10.40 9.26 5.52
C ASN A 124 -9.04 8.72 5.06
N CYS A 125 -8.03 8.75 5.94
CA CYS A 125 -6.71 8.19 5.64
C CYS A 125 -6.75 6.66 5.62
N ILE A 126 -7.52 6.04 6.51
CA ILE A 126 -7.74 4.59 6.56
C ILE A 126 -8.36 4.08 5.26
N GLN A 127 -9.43 4.74 4.79
CA GLN A 127 -10.09 4.37 3.54
C GLN A 127 -9.11 4.42 2.35
N LEU A 128 -8.28 5.47 2.27
CA LEU A 128 -7.26 5.56 1.23
C LEU A 128 -6.21 4.45 1.30
N LEU A 129 -5.71 4.14 2.49
CA LEU A 129 -4.72 3.07 2.68
C LEU A 129 -5.29 1.70 2.27
N ILE A 130 -6.54 1.43 2.65
CA ILE A 130 -7.23 0.18 2.30
C ILE A 130 -7.45 0.08 0.79
N LEU A 131 -7.90 1.16 0.15
CA LEU A 131 -8.05 1.22 -1.31
C LEU A 131 -6.72 1.03 -2.04
N ALA A 132 -5.61 1.46 -1.44
CA ALA A 132 -4.26 1.25 -1.96
C ALA A 132 -3.72 -0.18 -1.73
N GLY A 133 -4.45 -1.03 -0.99
CA GLY A 133 -4.06 -2.42 -0.71
C GLY A 133 -3.21 -2.60 0.56
N ALA A 134 -3.31 -1.69 1.53
CA ALA A 134 -2.69 -1.89 2.84
C ALA A 134 -3.27 -3.12 3.56
N GLN A 135 -2.42 -3.87 4.25
CA GLN A 135 -2.83 -5.03 5.02
C GLN A 135 -3.50 -4.59 6.31
N ILE A 136 -4.74 -5.04 6.53
CA ILE A 136 -5.58 -4.58 7.65
C ILE A 136 -5.28 -5.34 8.95
N ASN A 137 -4.81 -6.58 8.85
CA ASN A 137 -4.62 -7.50 9.99
C ASN A 137 -3.15 -7.62 10.44
N VAL A 138 -2.28 -6.68 10.07
CA VAL A 138 -0.88 -6.70 10.53
C VAL A 138 -0.85 -6.47 12.03
N GLN A 139 -0.02 -7.23 12.76
CA GLN A 139 0.18 -7.03 14.19
C GLN A 139 1.46 -6.23 14.43
N ASN A 140 1.38 -5.23 15.31
CA ASN A 140 2.56 -4.55 15.84
C ASN A 140 3.31 -5.41 16.87
N PHE A 141 4.42 -4.92 17.42
CA PHE A 141 5.24 -5.71 18.38
C PHE A 141 4.57 -5.96 19.72
N SER A 142 3.44 -5.30 19.99
CA SER A 142 2.58 -5.60 21.14
C SER A 142 1.49 -6.63 20.80
N ASN A 143 1.58 -7.29 19.63
CA ASN A 143 0.56 -8.20 19.07
C ASN A 143 -0.81 -7.54 18.86
N ARG A 144 -0.85 -6.21 18.65
CA ARG A 144 -2.08 -5.47 18.42
C ARG A 144 -2.28 -5.20 16.94
N THR A 145 -3.51 -5.36 16.47
CA THR A 145 -3.96 -4.98 15.14
C THR A 145 -4.34 -3.49 15.07
N PRO A 146 -4.43 -2.86 13.88
CA PRO A 146 -4.89 -1.49 13.73
C PRO A 146 -6.26 -1.25 14.37
N THR A 147 -7.18 -2.21 14.25
CA THR A 147 -8.51 -2.15 14.88
C THR A 147 -8.42 -2.08 16.40
N GLU A 148 -7.61 -2.94 17.02
CA GLU A 148 -7.41 -2.93 18.48
C GLU A 148 -6.76 -1.63 18.94
N VAL A 149 -5.80 -1.10 18.17
CA VAL A 149 -5.20 0.21 18.45
C VAL A 149 -6.23 1.33 18.40
N ALA A 150 -7.12 1.37 17.40
CA ALA A 150 -8.23 2.35 17.35
C ALA A 150 -9.17 2.23 18.56
N ALA A 151 -9.51 1.00 18.96
CA ALA A 151 -10.36 0.76 20.13
C ALA A 151 -9.70 1.23 21.43
N MET A 152 -8.41 0.96 21.61
CA MET A 152 -7.63 1.42 22.76
C MET A 152 -7.49 2.94 22.83
N ALA A 153 -7.41 3.61 21.66
CA ALA A 153 -7.38 5.06 21.57
C ALA A 153 -8.77 5.72 21.76
N GLY A 154 -9.85 4.93 21.87
CA GLY A 154 -11.22 5.41 22.02
C GLY A 154 -11.91 5.80 20.70
N HIS A 155 -11.31 5.46 19.55
CA HIS A 155 -11.86 5.72 18.23
C HIS A 155 -12.77 4.58 17.76
N PHE A 156 -13.91 4.42 18.43
CA PHE A 156 -14.83 3.30 18.20
C PHE A 156 -15.41 3.26 16.79
N GLU A 157 -15.70 4.40 16.16
CA GLU A 157 -16.18 4.47 14.78
C GLU A 157 -15.16 3.89 13.79
N VAL A 158 -13.88 4.21 13.99
CA VAL A 158 -12.79 3.64 13.20
C VAL A 158 -12.63 2.14 13.44
N ALA A 159 -12.73 1.69 14.69
CA ALA A 159 -12.68 0.26 15.00
C ALA A 159 -13.83 -0.51 14.35
N SER A 160 -15.06 0.03 14.38
CA SER A 160 -16.23 -0.57 13.74
C SER A 160 -16.05 -0.67 12.23
N THR A 161 -15.64 0.41 11.56
CA THR A 161 -15.44 0.41 10.10
C THR A 161 -14.32 -0.55 9.67
N LEU A 162 -13.21 -0.63 10.41
CA LEU A 162 -12.16 -1.61 10.15
C LEU A 162 -12.67 -3.05 10.32
N ASN A 163 -13.47 -3.33 11.35
CA ASN A 163 -14.09 -4.64 11.56
C ASN A 163 -15.05 -5.03 10.44
N GLU A 164 -15.87 -4.09 9.95
CA GLU A 164 -16.75 -4.31 8.81
C GLU A 164 -15.96 -4.66 7.56
N ILE A 165 -14.91 -3.91 7.26
CA ILE A 165 -14.06 -4.15 6.08
C ILE A 165 -13.37 -5.52 6.17
N THR A 166 -12.83 -5.88 7.33
CA THR A 166 -12.19 -7.20 7.52
C THR A 166 -13.19 -8.35 7.39
N ALA A 167 -14.42 -8.19 7.91
CA ALA A 167 -15.48 -9.18 7.75
C ALA A 167 -15.84 -9.39 6.27
N HIS A 168 -15.93 -8.31 5.49
CA HIS A 168 -16.18 -8.39 4.05
C HIS A 168 -15.05 -9.10 3.29
N GLN A 169 -13.77 -8.85 3.63
CA GLN A 169 -12.63 -9.55 3.03
C GLN A 169 -12.67 -11.07 3.32
N ASN A 170 -13.03 -11.46 4.54
CA ASN A 170 -13.12 -12.87 4.93
C ASN A 170 -14.26 -13.61 4.21
N GLN A 171 -15.39 -12.94 3.96
CA GLN A 171 -16.50 -13.51 3.19
C GLN A 171 -16.12 -13.74 1.72
N GLN A 172 -15.43 -12.79 1.08
CA GLN A 172 -14.97 -12.94 -0.31
C GLN A 172 -13.99 -14.12 -0.46
N ASN A 173 -13.12 -14.34 0.53
CA ASN A 173 -12.18 -15.47 0.53
C ASN A 173 -12.88 -16.84 0.72
N SER A 174 -14.06 -16.87 1.35
CA SER A 174 -14.86 -18.10 1.52
C SER A 174 -15.66 -18.53 0.28
N ILE A 175 -15.85 -17.63 -0.69
CA ILE A 175 -16.56 -17.92 -1.95
C ILE A 175 -15.59 -18.51 -2.99
N SER A 176 -14.32 -18.11 -2.96
CA SER A 176 -13.26 -18.60 -3.86
C SER A 176 -12.82 -20.05 -3.55
N THR A 177 -13.04 -20.55 -2.34
CA THR A 177 -12.69 -21.92 -1.91
C THR A 177 -13.82 -22.94 -2.08
N ARG A 178 -14.97 -22.56 -2.65
CA ARG A 178 -15.98 -23.54 -3.08
C ARG A 178 -15.51 -24.19 -4.38
N ASP A 179 -14.77 -25.29 -4.25
CA ASP A 179 -14.48 -26.20 -5.37
C ASP A 179 -15.81 -26.51 -6.11
N PRO A 180 -15.96 -26.15 -7.40
CA PRO A 180 -17.17 -26.48 -8.17
C PRO A 180 -17.33 -27.99 -8.43
N ASN A 181 -16.43 -28.82 -7.88
CA ASN A 181 -16.35 -30.26 -8.11
C ASN A 181 -16.74 -31.13 -6.90
N LYS A 182 -17.25 -30.56 -5.79
CA LYS A 182 -17.70 -31.36 -4.65
C LYS A 182 -19.16 -31.81 -4.71
N ASP A 183 -19.96 -31.28 -5.64
CA ASP A 183 -21.38 -31.62 -5.77
C ASP A 183 -21.69 -32.65 -6.87
N ASN A 184 -20.68 -33.21 -7.55
CA ASN A 184 -20.86 -34.25 -8.57
C ASN A 184 -20.78 -35.69 -8.00
N HIS A 185 -21.24 -35.91 -6.77
CA HIS A 185 -21.58 -37.27 -6.33
C HIS A 185 -22.95 -37.65 -6.88
N CYS A 186 -22.90 -38.48 -7.93
CA CYS A 186 -24.03 -39.10 -8.60
C CYS A 186 -25.03 -39.70 -7.61
N ALA A 187 -26.19 -39.05 -7.43
CA ALA A 187 -27.38 -39.73 -6.95
C ALA A 187 -28.05 -40.42 -8.14
N ALA A 188 -27.67 -41.66 -8.41
CA ALA A 188 -28.50 -42.59 -9.18
C ALA A 188 -28.49 -43.95 -8.46
N PRO A 189 -29.68 -44.40 -8.05
CA PRO A 189 -30.08 -45.71 -8.52
C PRO A 189 -31.53 -45.65 -8.99
N LEU A 190 -31.77 -46.09 -10.22
CA LEU A 190 -32.59 -47.28 -10.52
C LEU A 190 -32.92 -47.30 -12.01
N CYS A 191 -32.55 -48.42 -12.62
CA CYS A 191 -32.85 -48.80 -13.99
C CYS A 191 -34.32 -49.29 -14.11
N ARG A 192 -34.95 -48.98 -15.26
CA ARG A 192 -35.95 -49.72 -16.07
C ARG A 192 -36.89 -48.66 -16.71
N THR A 193 -37.19 -48.63 -18.00
CA THR A 193 -37.28 -49.70 -19.02
C THR A 193 -37.37 -49.03 -20.41
N SER A 194 -36.74 -49.65 -21.41
CA SER A 194 -37.16 -49.76 -22.83
C SER A 194 -38.10 -48.69 -23.43
N VAL A 195 -37.66 -47.98 -24.46
CA VAL A 195 -37.88 -48.25 -25.91
C VAL A 195 -37.44 -46.99 -26.70
N GLY A 196 -36.55 -47.17 -27.69
CA GLY A 196 -36.51 -46.40 -28.94
C GLY A 196 -36.15 -44.91 -28.89
N ASN A 197 -34.89 -44.57 -29.19
CA ASN A 197 -34.52 -44.04 -30.51
C ASN A 197 -33.07 -43.56 -30.53
N CYS A 198 -32.24 -44.32 -31.27
CA CYS A 198 -30.93 -43.90 -31.72
C CYS A 198 -31.09 -42.87 -32.84
N PHE A 199 -30.59 -41.65 -32.66
CA PHE A 199 -30.23 -40.79 -33.79
C PHE A 199 -28.72 -40.59 -33.81
N LYS A 200 -28.09 -41.27 -34.77
CA LYS A 200 -26.69 -41.12 -35.17
C LYS A 200 -26.47 -39.75 -35.82
N ARG A 201 -25.26 -39.20 -35.62
CA ARG A 201 -24.40 -38.50 -36.61
C ARG A 201 -23.03 -38.35 -35.94
N GLN A 202 -22.09 -39.30 -36.12
CA GLN A 202 -21.10 -39.36 -37.21
C GLN A 202 -20.46 -38.01 -37.54
N ASN A 203 -19.28 -37.74 -36.98
CA ASN A 203 -17.99 -37.68 -37.70
C ASN A 203 -16.88 -37.15 -36.79
N ALA A 204 -15.93 -38.04 -36.42
CA ALA A 204 -14.56 -37.67 -36.06
C ALA A 204 -13.74 -37.47 -37.36
N PRO A 205 -12.50 -36.94 -37.29
CA PRO A 205 -11.41 -37.89 -37.02
C PRO A 205 -10.40 -37.40 -35.97
N ASP A 206 -9.92 -38.37 -35.21
CA ASP A 206 -8.75 -38.29 -34.35
C ASP A 206 -7.47 -38.12 -35.17
N PHE A 207 -6.52 -37.33 -34.67
CA PHE A 207 -5.09 -37.53 -34.93
C PHE A 207 -4.27 -37.04 -33.73
N ASP A 208 -3.65 -37.99 -33.04
CA ASP A 208 -2.65 -37.81 -31.99
C ASP A 208 -1.32 -37.27 -32.55
N ASP A 209 -0.70 -36.28 -31.88
CA ASP A 209 0.76 -36.21 -31.73
C ASP A 209 1.17 -35.32 -30.52
N PRO A 210 1.81 -35.87 -29.47
CA PRO A 210 2.18 -35.14 -28.27
C PRO A 210 3.61 -34.57 -28.31
N LEU A 211 4.07 -33.93 -29.38
CA LEU A 211 5.35 -33.21 -29.43
C LEU A 211 5.33 -32.08 -30.48
N ASP A 212 5.07 -30.82 -30.10
CA ASP A 212 5.67 -29.59 -30.70
C ASP A 212 4.81 -28.31 -30.52
N LYS A 213 5.04 -27.50 -29.46
CA LYS A 213 4.89 -26.02 -29.51
C LYS A 213 5.87 -25.24 -28.61
N ARG A 214 7.06 -25.79 -28.32
CA ARG A 214 8.20 -24.99 -27.79
C ARG A 214 8.99 -24.39 -28.96
N ARG A 215 8.39 -23.49 -29.74
CA ARG A 215 9.16 -22.70 -30.74
C ARG A 215 8.42 -21.52 -31.38
N LYS A 216 7.80 -20.62 -30.61
CA LYS A 216 7.43 -19.27 -31.11
C LYS A 216 7.60 -18.16 -30.06
N TYR A 217 8.79 -18.08 -29.45
CA TYR A 217 9.34 -16.84 -28.91
C TYR A 217 10.84 -16.87 -29.18
N ASN A 218 11.23 -16.41 -30.38
CA ASN A 218 12.54 -15.86 -30.75
C ASN A 218 12.70 -15.88 -32.27
N VAL A 219 12.12 -14.89 -32.96
CA VAL A 219 12.60 -14.43 -34.27
C VAL A 219 12.33 -12.93 -34.38
N PHE A 220 13.39 -12.14 -34.16
CA PHE A 220 13.73 -10.85 -34.78
C PHE A 220 15.17 -10.56 -34.29
N VAL A 221 16.18 -11.31 -34.76
CA VAL A 221 16.97 -11.06 -35.98
C VAL A 221 17.39 -9.60 -36.10
N GLY A 222 18.61 -9.32 -35.62
CA GLY A 222 19.47 -8.30 -36.20
C GLY A 222 20.44 -8.97 -37.19
N ALA A 223 20.66 -8.33 -38.34
CA ALA A 223 21.91 -8.25 -39.09
C ALA A 223 21.63 -7.77 -40.52
N LEU A 224 22.07 -6.55 -40.82
CA LEU A 224 22.93 -6.19 -41.97
C LEU A 224 23.59 -4.85 -41.66
#